data_AF-A0A1J9T769-F1
#
_entry.id   AF-A0A1J9T769-F1
#
_cell.length_a   1.000
_cell.length_b   1.000
_cell.length_c   1.000
_cell.angle_alpha   90.00
_cell.angle_beta   90.00
_cell.angle_gamma   90.00
#
_symmetry.space_group_name_H-M   'P 1'
#
loop_
_entity.id
_entity.type
_entity.pdbx_description
1 polymer ?
#
loop_
_entity_poly.entity_id
_entity_poly.type
_entity_poly.pdbx_seq_one_letter_code
_entity_poly.pdbx_strand_id
1 'polypeptide(L)'
;MLEKLNKFMFALPVIWFVLLIVLGSFLLVMPLDLFLPQIKQHPIKEELAIIQILVGVFAAPVYETVIFQVFLFWVLSCIPLIKDRVYLIILIASIIFGLSHSDGITYIVVTAIIGVLYNYAYWVYQKKNEKVEVTISAFWIVVLIHSLHNAIVVIALHL
;
A
#
# COMPACT_ATOMS: atom_id res chain seq x y z
N MET A 1 -9.11 11.21 -17.93
CA MET A 1 -9.38 11.20 -16.48
C MET A 1 -8.13 10.85 -15.67
N LEU A 2 -7.52 9.68 -15.92
CA LEU A 2 -6.27 9.23 -15.26
C LEU A 2 -5.11 10.25 -15.37
N GLU A 3 -4.92 10.88 -16.51
CA GLU A 3 -3.85 11.89 -16.68
C GLU A 3 -4.05 13.12 -15.76
N LYS A 4 -5.30 13.58 -15.59
CA LYS A 4 -5.61 14.69 -14.69
C LYS A 4 -5.37 14.29 -13.23
N LEU A 5 -5.76 13.07 -12.86
CA LEU A 5 -5.49 12.51 -11.53
C LEU A 5 -3.98 12.46 -11.27
N ASN A 6 -3.20 11.91 -12.20
CA ASN A 6 -1.74 11.86 -12.06
C ASN A 6 -1.15 13.26 -11.88
N LYS A 7 -1.53 14.23 -12.73
CA LYS A 7 -1.07 15.61 -12.61
C LYS A 7 -1.35 16.20 -11.22
N PHE A 8 -2.55 15.96 -10.69
CA PHE A 8 -2.92 16.35 -9.33
C PHE A 8 -2.04 15.67 -8.28
N MET A 9 -1.88 14.35 -8.34
CA MET A 9 -1.06 13.57 -7.39
C MET A 9 0.43 13.95 -7.44
N PHE A 10 0.95 14.28 -8.63
CA PHE A 10 2.31 14.78 -8.80
C PHE A 10 2.50 16.18 -8.19
N ALA A 11 1.48 17.03 -8.24
CA ALA A 11 1.53 18.37 -7.66
C ALA A 11 1.34 18.41 -6.12
N LEU A 12 0.77 17.35 -5.52
CA LEU A 12 0.49 17.34 -4.09
C LEU A 12 1.77 17.41 -3.24
N PRO A 13 1.80 18.30 -2.22
CA PRO A 13 2.82 18.26 -1.17
C PRO A 13 2.81 16.93 -0.43
N VAL A 14 3.95 16.55 0.15
CA VAL A 14 4.14 15.23 0.77
C VAL A 14 3.07 14.91 1.81
N ILE A 15 2.78 15.85 2.71
CA ILE A 15 1.81 15.64 3.78
C ILE A 15 0.41 15.32 3.23
N TRP A 16 -0.06 16.10 2.25
CA TRP A 16 -1.39 15.92 1.67
C TRP A 16 -1.48 14.66 0.84
N PHE A 17 -0.40 14.29 0.16
CA PHE A 17 -0.32 13.04 -0.56
C PHE A 17 -0.46 11.84 0.40
N VAL A 18 0.34 11.82 1.48
CA VAL A 18 0.31 10.74 2.48
C VAL A 18 -1.07 10.64 3.11
N LEU A 19 -1.65 11.77 3.56
CA LEU A 19 -2.99 11.78 4.16
C LEU A 19 -4.06 11.28 3.19
N LEU A 20 -3.99 11.66 1.91
CA LEU A 20 -4.95 11.22 0.90
C LEU A 20 -4.86 9.72 0.64
N ILE A 21 -3.65 9.17 0.54
CA ILE A 21 -3.47 7.72 0.33
C ILE A 21 -3.92 6.94 1.58
N VAL A 22 -3.56 7.38 2.78
CA VAL A 22 -3.99 6.74 4.04
C VAL A 22 -5.51 6.79 4.14
N LEU A 23 -6.15 7.94 3.91
CA LEU A 23 -7.61 8.04 3.91
C LEU A 23 -8.25 7.13 2.86
N GLY A 24 -7.71 7.13 1.63
CA GLY A 24 -8.17 6.27 0.55
C GLY A 24 -8.10 4.77 0.90
N SER A 25 -7.08 4.35 1.66
CA SER A 25 -6.92 2.95 2.08
C SER A 25 -8.05 2.45 2.98
N PHE A 26 -8.76 3.35 3.68
CA PHE A 26 -9.95 3.01 4.47
C PHE A 26 -11.24 3.21 3.66
N LEU A 27 -11.37 4.35 2.97
CA LEU A 27 -12.61 4.69 2.27
C LEU A 27 -12.93 3.76 1.10
N LEU A 28 -11.91 3.26 0.39
CA LEU A 28 -12.14 2.37 -0.76
C LEU A 28 -12.55 0.96 -0.34
N VAL A 29 -12.16 0.52 0.86
CA VAL A 29 -12.40 -0.86 1.32
C VAL A 29 -13.63 -0.97 2.22
N MET A 30 -14.00 0.10 2.92
CA MET A 30 -15.17 0.13 3.82
C MET A 30 -16.48 -0.36 3.18
N PRO A 31 -16.82 -0.05 1.91
CA PRO A 31 -18.03 -0.57 1.30
C PRO A 31 -18.03 -2.08 1.11
N LEU A 32 -16.86 -2.74 1.10
CA LEU A 32 -16.75 -4.19 0.89
C LEU A 32 -17.33 -5.01 2.04
N ASP A 33 -17.38 -4.44 3.25
CA ASP A 33 -17.99 -5.10 4.41
C ASP A 33 -19.49 -5.37 4.21
N LEU A 34 -20.14 -4.67 3.27
CA LEU A 34 -21.54 -4.89 2.90
C LEU A 34 -21.74 -6.09 1.96
N PHE A 35 -20.69 -6.53 1.27
CA PHE A 35 -20.78 -7.49 0.16
C PHE A 35 -19.96 -8.76 0.37
N LEU A 36 -18.93 -8.72 1.22
CA LEU A 36 -18.00 -9.81 1.44
C LEU A 36 -18.13 -10.40 2.85
N PRO A 37 -17.71 -11.67 3.05
CA PRO A 37 -17.67 -12.27 4.38
C PRO A 37 -16.84 -11.44 5.36
N GLN A 38 -17.15 -11.54 6.66
CA GLN A 38 -16.36 -10.86 7.68
C GLN A 38 -14.89 -11.29 7.63
N ILE A 39 -14.00 -10.33 7.80
CA ILE A 39 -12.56 -10.58 7.90
C ILE A 39 -12.30 -11.44 9.14
N LYS A 40 -11.61 -12.57 8.96
CA LYS A 40 -11.18 -13.41 10.08
C LYS A 40 -10.19 -12.63 10.93
N GLN A 41 -10.18 -12.87 12.23
CA GLN A 41 -9.20 -12.21 13.10
C GLN A 41 -7.79 -12.61 12.67
N HIS A 42 -6.95 -11.62 12.40
CA HIS A 42 -5.56 -11.82 12.06
C HIS A 42 -4.79 -12.33 13.29
N PRO A 43 -3.88 -13.32 13.17
CA PRO A 43 -3.19 -13.93 14.31
C PRO A 43 -2.45 -12.92 15.21
N ILE A 44 -1.95 -11.83 14.61
CA ILE A 44 -1.25 -10.77 15.35
C ILE A 44 -2.10 -10.11 16.45
N LYS A 45 -3.43 -10.22 16.37
CA LYS A 45 -4.33 -9.67 17.39
C LYS A 45 -4.16 -10.38 18.75
N GLU A 46 -3.75 -11.64 18.74
CA GLU A 46 -3.51 -12.43 19.95
C GLU A 46 -2.15 -12.13 20.60
N GLU A 47 -1.28 -11.41 19.91
CA GLU A 47 0.03 -11.01 20.40
C GLU A 47 -0.03 -9.81 21.34
N LEU A 48 1.03 -9.62 22.13
CA LEU A 48 1.19 -8.46 23.00
C LEU A 48 1.16 -7.15 22.19
N ALA A 49 0.55 -6.09 22.73
CA ALA A 49 0.45 -4.79 22.06
C ALA A 49 1.81 -4.25 21.58
N ILE A 50 2.89 -4.50 22.33
CA ILE A 50 4.24 -4.10 21.92
C ILE A 50 4.71 -4.85 20.67
N ILE A 51 4.35 -6.12 20.50
CA ILE A 51 4.65 -6.91 19.31
C ILE A 51 3.83 -6.41 18.13
N GLN A 52 2.54 -6.12 18.34
CA GLN A 52 1.68 -5.54 17.31
C GLN A 52 2.25 -4.21 16.78
N ILE A 53 2.81 -3.38 17.67
CA ILE A 53 3.46 -2.12 17.29
C ILE A 53 4.78 -2.39 16.58
N LEU A 54 5.73 -3.08 17.21
CA LEU A 54 7.08 -3.25 16.65
C LEU A 54 7.05 -4.03 15.33
N VAL A 55 6.27 -5.09 15.26
CA VAL A 55 6.16 -5.94 14.07
C VAL A 55 5.14 -5.37 13.11
N GLY A 56 3.88 -5.21 13.54
CA GLY A 56 2.78 -4.82 12.66
C GLY A 56 2.88 -3.40 12.13
N VAL A 57 3.36 -2.43 12.93
CA VAL A 57 3.43 -1.02 12.53
C VAL A 57 4.78 -0.67 11.88
N PHE A 58 5.89 -1.31 12.28
CA PHE A 58 7.22 -0.93 11.78
C PHE A 58 7.88 -2.01 10.91
N ALA A 59 8.13 -3.20 11.46
CA ALA A 59 8.93 -4.21 10.76
C ALA A 59 8.24 -4.76 9.50
N ALA A 60 6.96 -5.11 9.59
CA ALA A 60 6.18 -5.65 8.48
C ALA A 60 6.04 -4.63 7.33
N PRO A 61 5.65 -3.35 7.55
CA PRO A 61 5.64 -2.35 6.49
C PRO A 61 6.98 -2.18 5.76
N VAL A 62 8.10 -2.19 6.48
CA VAL A 62 9.44 -2.15 5.87
C VAL A 62 9.68 -3.38 4.99
N TYR A 63 9.49 -4.58 5.55
CA TYR A 63 9.69 -5.84 4.83
C TYR A 63 8.81 -5.93 3.58
N GLU A 64 7.51 -5.70 3.73
CA GLU A 64 6.54 -5.80 2.64
C GLU A 64 6.80 -4.77 1.56
N THR A 65 7.17 -3.53 1.92
CA THR A 65 7.52 -2.51 0.92
C THR A 65 8.73 -2.93 0.08
N VAL A 66 9.75 -3.54 0.70
CA VAL A 66 10.90 -4.06 -0.04
C VAL A 66 10.46 -5.15 -1.03
N ILE A 67 9.64 -6.10 -0.60
CA ILE A 67 9.25 -7.24 -1.43
C ILE A 67 8.30 -6.83 -2.56
N PHE A 68 7.21 -6.12 -2.23
CA PHE A 68 6.08 -5.95 -3.15
C PHE A 68 6.14 -4.64 -3.94
N GLN A 69 6.61 -3.54 -3.34
CA GLN A 69 6.69 -2.25 -4.03
C GLN A 69 8.05 -1.98 -4.64
N VAL A 70 9.15 -2.48 -4.06
CA VAL A 70 10.49 -2.30 -4.64
C VAL A 70 10.85 -3.46 -5.56
N PHE A 71 11.03 -4.66 -5.00
CA PHE A 71 11.58 -5.81 -5.72
C PHE A 71 10.62 -6.31 -6.81
N LEU A 72 9.37 -6.62 -6.47
CA LEU A 72 8.40 -7.12 -7.43
C LEU A 72 8.09 -6.10 -8.53
N PHE A 73 7.95 -4.82 -8.19
CA PHE A 73 7.74 -3.76 -9.17
C PHE A 73 8.92 -3.66 -10.14
N TRP A 74 10.16 -3.75 -9.64
CA TRP A 74 11.37 -3.78 -10.48
C TRP A 74 11.39 -5.00 -11.41
N VAL A 75 11.15 -6.21 -10.89
CA VAL A 75 11.10 -7.44 -11.70
C VAL A 75 10.10 -7.31 -12.83
N LEU A 76 8.88 -6.84 -12.53
CA LEU A 76 7.84 -6.63 -13.55
C LEU A 76 8.24 -5.56 -14.56
N SER A 77 8.94 -4.51 -14.13
CA SER A 77 9.46 -3.45 -15.01
C SER A 77 10.58 -3.91 -15.94
N CYS A 78 11.21 -5.06 -15.67
CA CYS A 78 12.22 -5.66 -16.54
C CYS A 78 11.62 -6.53 -17.66
N ILE A 79 10.34 -6.89 -17.58
CA ILE A 79 9.70 -7.79 -18.54
C ILE A 79 9.32 -7.00 -19.82
N PRO A 80 9.86 -7.35 -21.01
CA PRO A 80 9.67 -6.55 -22.23
C PRO A 80 8.21 -6.32 -22.63
N LEU A 81 7.31 -7.26 -22.34
CA LEU A 81 5.89 -7.19 -22.69
C LEU A 81 5.08 -6.21 -21.83
N ILE A 82 5.55 -5.88 -20.62
CA ILE A 82 4.79 -5.08 -19.65
C ILE A 82 5.55 -3.86 -19.11
N LYS A 83 6.86 -3.74 -19.36
CA LYS A 83 7.71 -2.65 -18.84
C LYS A 83 7.16 -1.24 -19.07
N ASP A 84 6.46 -1.01 -20.18
CA ASP A 84 5.88 0.29 -20.54
C ASP A 84 4.42 0.45 -20.06
N ARG A 85 3.85 -0.59 -19.42
CA ARG A 85 2.46 -0.64 -18.96
C ARG A 85 2.39 -0.49 -17.44
N VAL A 86 2.77 0.67 -16.92
CA VAL A 86 2.88 0.91 -15.46
C VAL A 86 1.61 0.54 -14.68
N TYR A 87 0.42 0.82 -15.19
CA TYR A 87 -0.83 0.46 -14.50
C TYR A 87 -1.06 -1.05 -14.44
N LEU A 88 -0.58 -1.79 -15.44
CA LEU A 88 -0.61 -3.25 -15.42
C LEU A 88 0.40 -3.79 -14.39
N ILE A 89 1.59 -3.18 -14.29
CA ILE A 89 2.58 -3.52 -13.25
C ILE A 89 1.99 -3.30 -11.87
N ILE A 90 1.37 -2.13 -11.62
CA ILE A 90 0.69 -1.79 -10.36
C ILE A 90 -0.38 -2.84 -10.07
N LEU A 91 -1.24 -3.17 -11.05
CA LEU A 91 -2.31 -4.14 -10.87
C LEU A 91 -1.77 -5.53 -10.49
N ILE A 92 -0.79 -6.04 -11.23
CA ILE A 92 -0.20 -7.38 -10.98
C ILE A 92 0.48 -7.41 -9.60
N ALA A 93 1.31 -6.42 -9.28
CA ALA A 93 2.01 -6.35 -7.99
C ALA A 93 1.03 -6.31 -6.81
N SER A 94 -0.10 -5.61 -6.98
CA SER A 94 -1.14 -5.48 -5.95
C SER A 94 -1.96 -6.76 -5.77
N ILE A 95 -2.25 -7.48 -6.86
CA ILE A 95 -2.89 -8.80 -6.77
C ILE A 95 -1.96 -9.78 -6.05
N ILE A 96 -0.66 -9.80 -6.38
CA ILE A 96 0.31 -10.68 -5.70
C ILE A 96 0.43 -10.32 -4.22
N PHE A 97 0.45 -9.03 -3.88
CA PHE A 97 0.41 -8.56 -2.49
C PHE A 97 -0.85 -9.03 -1.76
N GLY A 98 -2.03 -8.93 -2.38
CA GLY A 98 -3.25 -9.44 -1.77
C GLY A 98 -3.24 -10.96 -1.58
N LEU A 99 -2.74 -11.70 -2.58
CA LEU A 99 -2.66 -13.16 -2.52
C LEU A 99 -1.67 -13.68 -1.47
N SER A 100 -0.68 -12.88 -1.04
CA SER A 100 0.20 -13.25 0.08
C SER A 100 -0.45 -13.14 1.46
N HIS A 101 -1.66 -12.57 1.53
CA HIS A 101 -2.42 -12.36 2.77
C HIS A 101 -3.58 -13.36 2.88
N SER A 102 -3.25 -14.62 3.17
CA SER A 102 -4.16 -15.77 3.01
C SER A 102 -5.26 -15.94 4.09
N ASP A 103 -5.56 -14.92 4.89
CA ASP A 103 -6.52 -15.00 6.03
C ASP A 103 -8.00 -14.97 5.61
N GLY A 104 -8.28 -15.13 4.32
CA GLY A 104 -9.63 -15.24 3.76
C GLY A 104 -9.84 -14.34 2.55
N ILE A 105 -10.89 -14.63 1.77
CA ILE A 105 -11.11 -13.94 0.50
C ILE A 105 -11.31 -12.43 0.67
N THR A 106 -12.01 -12.00 1.72
CA THR A 106 -12.20 -10.58 2.02
C THR A 106 -10.89 -9.90 2.31
N TYR A 107 -10.02 -10.52 3.11
CA TYR A 107 -8.72 -9.95 3.45
C TYR A 107 -7.83 -9.85 2.21
N ILE A 108 -7.78 -10.89 1.36
CA ILE A 108 -7.07 -10.88 0.07
C ILE A 108 -7.53 -9.72 -0.83
N VAL A 109 -8.84 -9.51 -0.95
CA VAL A 109 -9.39 -8.44 -1.81
C VAL A 109 -9.10 -7.06 -1.22
N VAL A 110 -9.30 -6.87 0.08
CA VAL A 110 -9.01 -5.62 0.79
C VAL A 110 -7.53 -5.25 0.66
N THR A 111 -6.64 -6.20 0.96
CA THR A 111 -5.18 -5.97 0.88
C THR A 111 -4.74 -5.77 -0.57
N ALA A 112 -5.35 -6.42 -1.56
CA ALA A 112 -5.07 -6.14 -2.97
C ALA A 112 -5.44 -4.69 -3.35
N ILE A 113 -6.61 -4.17 -2.92
CA ILE A 113 -7.03 -2.79 -3.20
C ILE A 113 -6.10 -1.78 -2.52
N ILE A 114 -5.73 -2.03 -1.26
CA ILE A 114 -4.75 -1.22 -0.55
C ILE A 114 -3.38 -1.29 -1.27
N GLY A 115 -3.00 -2.48 -1.73
CA GLY A 115 -1.81 -2.71 -2.54
C GLY A 115 -1.77 -1.85 -3.80
N VAL A 116 -2.91 -1.61 -4.45
CA VAL A 116 -2.99 -0.69 -5.61
C VAL A 116 -2.59 0.72 -5.20
N LEU A 117 -3.06 1.19 -4.05
CA LEU A 117 -2.69 2.51 -3.54
C LEU A 117 -1.19 2.59 -3.21
N TYR A 118 -0.64 1.56 -2.57
CA TYR A 118 0.78 1.52 -2.21
C TYR A 118 1.70 1.45 -3.44
N ASN A 119 1.38 0.60 -4.42
CA ASN A 119 2.13 0.51 -5.67
C ASN A 119 2.00 1.78 -6.52
N TYR A 120 0.83 2.42 -6.52
CA TYR A 120 0.65 3.72 -7.16
C TYR A 120 1.48 4.81 -6.46
N ALA A 121 1.48 4.84 -5.12
CA ALA A 121 2.28 5.77 -4.34
C ALA A 121 3.78 5.60 -4.58
N TYR A 122 4.25 4.35 -4.63
CA TYR A 122 5.62 4.02 -5.01
C TYR A 122 5.98 4.61 -6.38
N TRP A 123 5.16 4.33 -7.40
CA TRP A 123 5.40 4.83 -8.75
C TRP A 123 5.42 6.37 -8.82
N VAL A 124 4.45 7.04 -8.18
CA VAL A 124 4.40 8.51 -8.15
C VAL A 124 5.69 9.08 -7.57
N TYR A 125 6.13 8.59 -6.42
CA TYR A 125 7.34 9.10 -5.80
C TYR A 125 8.62 8.68 -6.49
N GLN A 126 8.66 7.50 -7.12
CA GLN A 126 9.79 7.12 -7.97
C GLN A 126 9.98 8.15 -9.08
N LYS A 127 8.88 8.60 -9.72
CA LYS A 127 8.92 9.66 -10.73
C LYS A 127 9.24 11.05 -10.18
N LYS A 128 8.82 11.39 -8.96
CA LYS A 128 9.25 12.64 -8.30
C LYS A 128 10.75 12.60 -7.94
N ASN A 129 11.25 11.47 -7.46
CA ASN A 129 12.65 11.27 -7.12
C ASN A 129 13.56 11.34 -8.35
N GLU A 130 13.16 10.72 -9.48
CA GLU A 130 13.90 10.81 -10.76
C GLU A 130 14.10 12.26 -11.23
N LYS A 131 13.13 13.13 -10.94
CA LYS A 131 13.18 14.56 -11.28
C LYS A 131 13.82 15.44 -10.20
N VAL A 132 14.27 14.84 -9.10
CA VAL A 132 14.81 15.53 -7.90
C VAL A 132 13.80 16.53 -7.31
N GLU A 133 12.50 16.29 -7.49
CA GLU A 133 11.42 17.15 -6.96
C GLU A 133 11.26 17.00 -5.44
N VAL A 134 11.65 15.84 -4.88
CA VAL A 134 11.56 15.51 -3.46
C VAL A 134 12.76 14.69 -3.00
N THR A 135 13.19 14.90 -1.75
CA THR A 135 14.36 14.24 -1.14
C THR A 135 14.03 12.90 -0.48
N ILE A 136 12.80 12.74 0.02
CA ILE A 136 12.34 11.48 0.59
C ILE A 136 12.12 10.44 -0.52
N SER A 137 12.67 9.24 -0.35
CA SER A 137 12.55 8.19 -1.37
C SER A 137 11.14 7.60 -1.41
N ALA A 138 10.75 7.10 -2.58
CA ALA A 138 9.51 6.37 -2.79
C ALA A 138 9.30 5.22 -1.79
N PHE A 139 10.38 4.53 -1.45
CA PHE A 139 10.39 3.51 -0.40
C PHE A 139 9.89 4.05 0.94
N TRP A 140 10.51 5.13 1.46
CA TRP A 140 10.13 5.68 2.76
C TRP A 140 8.73 6.29 2.79
N ILE A 141 8.25 6.80 1.65
CA ILE A 141 6.87 7.28 1.54
C ILE A 141 5.88 6.14 1.70
N VAL A 142 6.10 5.01 1.03
CA VAL A 142 5.20 3.86 1.15
C VAL A 142 5.28 3.26 2.55
N VAL A 143 6.48 3.10 3.13
CA VAL A 143 6.63 2.65 4.52
C VAL A 143 5.86 3.56 5.46
N LEU A 144 5.97 4.89 5.34
CA LEU A 144 5.24 5.84 6.16
C LEU A 144 3.71 5.67 6.02
N ILE A 145 3.20 5.61 4.79
CA ILE A 145 1.77 5.41 4.52
C ILE A 145 1.29 4.10 5.15
N HIS A 146 2.04 3.03 4.96
CA HIS A 146 1.69 1.69 5.43
C HIS A 146 1.75 1.60 6.96
N SER A 147 2.80 2.13 7.59
CA SER A 147 2.89 2.25 9.04
C SER A 147 1.74 3.07 9.63
N LEU A 148 1.35 4.18 9.00
CA LEU A 148 0.20 4.97 9.47
C LEU A 148 -1.11 4.21 9.35
N HIS A 149 -1.36 3.50 8.23
CA HIS A 149 -2.51 2.62 8.09
C HIS A 149 -2.55 1.58 9.22
N ASN A 150 -1.45 0.84 9.42
CA ASN A 150 -1.38 -0.22 10.42
C ASN A 150 -1.51 0.33 11.84
N ALA A 151 -0.93 1.50 12.13
CA ALA A 151 -1.08 2.17 13.42
C ALA A 151 -2.56 2.50 13.71
N ILE A 152 -3.29 3.04 12.73
CA ILE A 152 -4.72 3.34 12.87
C ILE A 152 -5.51 2.05 13.13
N VAL A 153 -5.22 0.98 12.40
CA VAL A 153 -5.86 -0.34 12.60
C VAL A 153 -5.56 -0.88 14.01
N VAL A 154 -4.31 -0.85 14.45
CA VAL A 154 -3.91 -1.29 15.80
C VAL A 154 -4.59 -0.47 16.89
N ILE A 155 -4.67 0.86 16.74
CA ILE A 155 -5.38 1.73 17.69
C ILE A 155 -6.87 1.36 17.70
N ALA A 156 -7.50 1.21 16.54
CA ALA A 156 -8.91 0.84 16.43
C ALA A 156 -9.23 -0.54 17.03
N LEU A 157 -8.28 -1.47 17.02
CA LEU A 157 -8.42 -2.78 17.68
C LEU A 157 -8.44 -2.71 19.22
N HIS A 158 -7.96 -1.62 19.80
CA HIS A 158 -7.87 -1.41 21.26
C HIS A 158 -8.87 -0.37 21.81
N LEU A 159 -9.67 0.24 20.94
CA LEU A 159 -10.79 1.12 21.31
C LEU A 159 -12.07 0.29 21.49
#